data_AF-A0A7C4XNW0-F1
#
_entry.id   AF-A0A7C4XNW0-F1
#
_cell.length_a   1.000
_cell.length_b   1.000
_cell.length_c   1.000
_cell.angle_alpha   90.00
_cell.angle_beta   90.00
_cell.angle_gamma   90.00
#
_symmetry.space_group_name_H-M   'P 1'
#
loop_
_entity.id
_entity.type
_entity.pdbx_description
1 polymer ?
#
loop_
_entity_poly.entity_id
_entity_poly.type
_entity_poly.pdbx_seq_one_letter_code
_entity_poly.pdbx_strand_id
1 'polypeptide(L)' 'GKVLGAGSIDHPVVVAALWFSKSAEEKIEKSGGRALTIEQLILERPTGSGIKIIG' A
#
# COMPACT_ATOMS: atom_id res chain seq x y z
N GLY A 1 -10.42 -1.23 -2.41
CA GLY A 1 -10.43 0.09 -3.07
C GLY A 1 -9.26 0.24 -4.03
N LYS A 2 -9.19 1.38 -4.73
CA LYS A 2 -8.14 1.72 -5.70
C LYS A 2 -7.25 2.83 -5.13
N VAL A 3 -5.93 2.65 -5.20
CA VAL A 3 -4.96 3.66 -4.75
C VAL A 3 -4.55 4.52 -5.94
N LEU A 4 -4.67 5.82 -5.77
CA LEU A 4 -4.26 6.83 -6.75
C LEU A 4 -3.04 7.58 -6.22
N GLY A 5 -2.11 7.90 -7.13
CA GLY A 5 -0.85 8.54 -6.78
C GLY A 5 -0.92 10.06 -6.84
N ALA A 6 -1.75 10.69 -6.01
CA ALA A 6 -1.78 12.15 -5.87
C ALA A 6 -0.91 12.59 -4.67
N GLY A 7 -0.05 13.61 -4.85
CA GLY A 7 0.87 14.08 -3.80
C GLY A 7 2.22 13.34 -3.74
N SER A 8 2.95 13.52 -2.65
CA SER A 8 4.28 12.92 -2.41
C SER A 8 4.26 12.11 -1.12
N ILE A 9 5.08 11.06 -1.08
CA ILE A 9 5.30 10.23 0.11
C ILE A 9 6.76 10.42 0.52
N ASP A 10 6.98 10.98 1.71
CA ASP A 10 8.32 11.25 2.26
C ASP A 10 8.80 10.17 3.24
N HIS A 11 7.99 9.14 3.51
CA HIS A 11 8.31 8.07 4.46
C HIS A 11 7.89 6.70 3.90
N PRO A 12 8.66 5.63 4.16
CA PRO A 12 8.34 4.30 3.67
C PRO A 12 7.06 3.77 4.32
N VAL A 13 6.08 3.42 3.49
CA VAL A 13 4.79 2.85 3.93
C VAL A 13 4.49 1.56 3.20
N VAL A 14 3.85 0.64 3.92
CA VAL A 14 3.30 -0.59 3.32
C VAL A 14 1.82 -0.36 3.07
N VAL A 15 1.42 -0.33 1.81
CA VAL A 15 0.03 -0.07 1.40
C VAL A 15 -0.52 -1.33 0.75
N ALA A 16 -1.70 -1.76 1.20
CA ALA A 16 -2.40 -2.89 0.63
C ALA A 16 -3.73 -2.45 0.00
N ALA A 17 -3.95 -2.80 -1.27
CA ALA A 17 -5.18 -2.44 -1.99
C ALA A 17 -5.57 -3.48 -3.05
N LEU A 18 -6.77 -3.34 -3.62
CA LEU A 18 -7.23 -4.18 -4.73
C LEU A 18 -6.58 -3.76 -6.05
N TRP A 19 -6.42 -2.45 -6.24
CA TRP A 19 -5.88 -1.88 -7.46
C TRP A 19 -4.96 -0.72 -7.11
N PHE A 20 -3.81 -0.67 -7.77
CA PHE A 20 -2.92 0.48 -7.73
C PHE A 20 -2.88 1.14 -9.10
N SER A 21 -2.67 2.46 -9.10
CA SER A 21 -2.28 3.17 -10.31
C SER A 21 -0.78 3.11 -10.45
N LYS A 22 -0.25 3.07 -11.68
CA LYS A 22 1.19 3.08 -11.94
C LYS A 22 1.93 4.18 -11.16
N SER A 23 1.39 5.39 -11.15
CA SER A 23 1.97 6.51 -10.40
C SER A 23 1.94 6.34 -8.88
N ALA A 24 1.01 5.54 -8.34
CA ALA A 24 0.98 5.24 -6.91
C ALA A 24 2.04 4.19 -6.56
N GLU A 25 2.12 3.10 -7.33
CA GLU A 25 3.16 2.07 -7.15
C GLU A 25 4.56 2.67 -7.22
N GLU A 26 4.86 3.45 -8.27
CA GLU A 26 6.16 4.10 -8.41
C GLU A 26 6.48 5.02 -7.22
N LYS A 27 5.50 5.73 -6.67
CA LYS A 27 5.72 6.61 -5.52
C LYS A 27 5.98 5.81 -4.25
N ILE A 28 5.23 4.74 -4.03
CA ILE A 28 5.42 3.85 -2.88
C ILE A 28 6.81 3.22 -2.96
N GLU A 29 7.20 2.68 -4.11
CA GLU A 29 8.51 2.05 -4.30
C GLU A 29 9.65 3.06 -4.19
N LYS A 30 9.50 4.28 -4.75
CA LYS A 30 10.47 5.37 -4.59
C LYS A 30 10.65 5.81 -3.14
N SER A 31 9.60 5.76 -2.33
CA SER A 31 9.68 6.07 -0.90
C SER A 31 10.31 4.96 -0.05
N GLY A 32 10.69 3.82 -0.65
CA GLY A 32 11.16 2.63 0.06
C GLY A 32 10.02 1.84 0.73
N GLY A 33 8.79 2.12 0.34
CA GLY A 33 7.59 1.41 0.78
C GLY A 33 7.34 0.12 -0.01
N ARG A 34 6.27 -0.60 0.35
CA ARG A 34 5.82 -1.81 -0.35
C ARG A 34 4.36 -1.67 -0.75
N ALA A 35 4.06 -1.88 -2.03
CA ALA A 35 2.70 -2.05 -2.51
C ALA A 35 2.36 -3.55 -2.49
N LEU A 36 1.32 -3.93 -1.75
CA LEU A 36 0.86 -5.31 -1.61
C LEU A 36 -0.58 -5.44 -2.09
N THR A 37 -0.96 -6.61 -2.57
CA THR A 37 -2.38 -6.92 -2.73
C THR A 37 -3.00 -7.31 -1.39
N ILE A 38 -4.32 -7.22 -1.28
CA ILE A 38 -5.05 -7.64 -0.07
C ILE A 38 -4.77 -9.12 0.24
N GLU A 39 -4.63 -9.96 -0.79
CA GLU A 39 -4.29 -11.38 -0.62
C GLU A 39 -2.90 -11.57 0.01
N GLN A 40 -1.90 -10.84 -0.48
CA GLN A 40 -0.55 -10.87 0.11
C GLN A 40 -0.53 -10.34 1.53
N LEU A 41 -1.33 -9.31 1.83
CA LEU A 41 -1.45 -8.79 3.19
C LEU A 41 -2.02 -9.85 4.15
N ILE A 42 -3.05 -10.60 3.73
CA ILE A 42 -3.64 -11.67 4.53
C ILE A 42 -2.61 -12.79 4.77
N LEU A 43 -1.80 -13.11 3.75
CA LEU A 43 -0.77 -14.13 3.86
C LEU A 43 0.39 -13.71 4.79
N GLU A 44 0.87 -12.46 4.69
CA GLU A 44 1.92 -11.93 5.57
C GLU A 44 1.42 -11.63 6.99
N ARG A 45 0.17 -11.17 7.13
CA ARG A 45 -0.42 -10.70 8.40
C ARG A 45 -1.83 -11.26 8.61
N PRO A 46 -1.96 -12.56 8.89
CA PRO A 46 -3.26 -13.21 9.10
C PRO A 46 -4.02 -12.69 10.33
N THR A 47 -3.32 -12.14 11.32
CA THR A 47 -3.90 -11.62 12.57
C THR A 47 -4.43 -10.19 12.46
N GLY A 48 -4.13 -9.47 11.37
CA GLY A 48 -4.59 -8.10 11.16
C GLY A 48 -4.03 -7.05 12.13
N SER A 49 -3.06 -7.41 12.98
CA SER A 49 -2.52 -6.52 14.01
C SER A 49 -1.74 -5.35 13.41
N GLY A 50 -2.08 -4.13 13.83
CA GLY A 50 -1.41 -2.90 13.38
C GLY A 50 -1.81 -2.42 11.98
N ILE A 51 -2.93 -2.94 11.43
CA ILE A 51 -3.47 -2.46 10.16
C ILE A 51 -4.38 -1.25 10.42
N LYS A 52 -4.13 -0.16 9.69
CA LYS A 52 -5.00 1.01 9.68
C LYS A 52 -5.80 1.00 8.38
N ILE A 53 -7.12 0.83 8.49
CA ILE A 53 -8.02 0.90 7.33
C ILE A 53 -8.28 2.38 7.03
N ILE A 54 -8.03 2.77 5.78
CA ILE A 54 -8.28 4.13 5.28
C ILE A 54 -9.29 3.97 4.14
N GLY A 55 -10.41 4.69 4.22
CA GLY A 55 -11.52 4.66 3.28
C GLY A 55 -11.82 6.04 2.74
#